data_AF-A0A7Y2FM38-F1
#
_entry.id   AF-A0A7Y2FM38-F1
#
_cell.length_a   1.000
_cell.length_b   1.000
_cell.length_c   1.000
_cell.angle_alpha   90.00
_cell.angle_beta   90.00
_cell.angle_gamma   90.00
#
_symmetry.space_group_name_H-M   'P 1'
#
loop_
_entity.id
_entity.type
_entity.pdbx_description
1 polymer ?
#
loop_
_entity_poly.entity_id
_entity_poly.type
_entity_poly.pdbx_seq_one_letter_code
_entity_poly.pdbx_strand_id
1 'polypeptide(L)'
;DVAEGRARVVDTDTNAKLEVSFFRPFWGDYWIIDLAPDYEYAVVGHPSRDYLWILSRTLTLDEQTYAEILTRLEAKGYPLAPLNKTEQPAG
;
A
#
# COMPACT_ATOMS: atom_id res chain seq x y z
N ASP A 1 -19.84 -1.47 2.86
CA ASP A 1 -19.61 -0.01 2.86
C ASP A 1 -18.77 0.41 1.67
N VAL A 2 -19.10 1.57 1.08
CA VAL A 2 -18.35 2.18 -0.03
C VAL A 2 -17.69 3.45 0.52
N ALA A 3 -16.39 3.61 0.28
CA ALA A 3 -15.66 4.84 0.60
C ALA A 3 -15.30 5.57 -0.69
N GLU A 4 -15.74 6.82 -0.84
CA GLU A 4 -15.33 7.70 -1.95
C GLU A 4 -14.12 8.53 -1.54
N GLY A 5 -13.04 8.47 -2.32
CA GLY A 5 -11.79 9.22 -2.06
C GLY A 5 -11.36 10.08 -3.24
N ARG A 6 -10.59 11.13 -2.97
CA ARG A 6 -9.87 11.91 -4.01
C ARG A 6 -8.37 11.69 -3.87
N ALA A 7 -7.69 11.40 -4.97
CA ALA A 7 -6.23 11.29 -5.04
C ALA A 7 -5.65 12.38 -5.95
N ARG A 8 -4.50 12.96 -5.60
CA ARG A 8 -3.72 13.84 -6.48
C ARG A 8 -2.25 13.46 -6.46
N VAL A 9 -1.60 13.54 -7.63
CA VAL A 9 -0.15 13.32 -7.76
C VAL A 9 0.58 14.54 -7.21
N VAL A 10 1.57 14.31 -6.36
CA VAL A 10 2.41 15.36 -5.76
C VAL A 10 3.82 15.38 -6.35
N ASP A 11 4.25 14.25 -6.92
CA ASP A 11 5.55 14.09 -7.58
C ASP A 11 5.30 13.75 -9.05
N THR A 12 5.36 14.75 -9.92
CA THR A 12 5.06 14.59 -11.36
C THR A 12 6.18 13.91 -12.15
N ASP A 13 7.36 13.77 -11.56
CA ASP A 13 8.53 13.22 -12.25
C ASP A 13 8.52 11.69 -12.19
N THR A 14 8.09 11.13 -11.06
CA THR A 14 8.04 9.67 -10.85
C THR A 14 6.62 9.12 -10.73
N ASN A 15 5.62 9.98 -10.46
CA ASN A 15 4.26 9.62 -10.08
C ASN A 15 4.17 8.68 -8.87
N ALA A 16 5.24 8.54 -8.08
CA ALA A 16 5.32 7.58 -6.97
C ALA A 16 4.74 8.12 -5.65
N LYS A 17 4.40 9.41 -5.59
CA LYS A 17 3.83 10.08 -4.41
C LYS A 17 2.47 10.67 -4.73
N LEU A 18 1.46 10.22 -4.00
CA LEU A 18 0.11 10.75 -4.07
C LEU A 18 -0.33 11.25 -2.69
N GLU A 19 -1.23 12.21 -2.68
CA GLU A 19 -2.04 12.55 -1.50
C GLU A 19 -3.45 12.02 -1.74
N VAL A 20 -4.00 11.29 -0.77
CA VAL A 20 -5.37 10.73 -0.84
C VAL A 20 -6.23 11.23 0.32
N SER A 21 -7.43 11.70 0.03
CA SER A 21 -8.42 12.14 1.02
C SER A 21 -9.68 11.28 0.90
N PHE A 22 -9.91 10.41 1.88
CA PHE A 22 -11.17 9.66 2.04
C PHE A 22 -12.19 10.41 2.91
N PHE A 23 -11.74 11.19 3.90
CA PHE A 23 -12.61 11.97 4.80
C PHE A 23 -12.05 13.37 4.95
N ARG A 24 -12.68 14.35 4.28
CA ARG A 24 -12.27 15.76 4.36
C ARG A 24 -12.35 16.26 5.82
N PRO A 25 -11.48 17.21 6.22
CA PRO A 25 -10.49 17.93 5.42
C PRO A 25 -9.08 17.31 5.42
N PHE A 26 -8.90 16.01 5.70
CA PHE A 26 -7.58 15.39 5.84
C PHE A 26 -7.11 14.69 4.55
N TRP A 27 -5.85 14.93 4.17
CA TRP A 27 -5.14 14.23 3.11
C TRP A 27 -4.06 13.38 3.75
N GLY A 28 -4.01 12.09 3.43
CA GLY A 28 -2.96 11.18 3.85
C GLY A 28 -1.93 11.00 2.73
N ASP A 29 -0.66 10.97 3.10
CA ASP A 29 0.41 10.59 2.19
C ASP A 29 0.21 9.12 1.76
N TYR A 30 0.20 8.92 0.44
CA TYR A 30 0.04 7.62 -0.22
C TYR A 30 1.29 7.41 -1.07
N TRP A 31 2.33 6.85 -0.45
CA TRP A 31 3.62 6.67 -1.11
C TRP A 31 3.78 5.22 -1.53
N ILE A 32 4.14 4.99 -2.79
CA ILE A 32 4.45 3.66 -3.31
C ILE A 32 5.85 3.29 -2.80
N ILE A 33 5.92 2.35 -1.87
CA ILE A 33 7.15 1.91 -1.21
C ILE A 33 7.81 0.75 -1.96
N ASP A 34 6.99 -0.08 -2.58
CA ASP A 34 7.38 -1.23 -3.38
C ASP A 34 6.29 -1.50 -4.43
N LEU A 35 6.69 -2.02 -5.59
CA LEU A 35 5.81 -2.21 -6.73
C LEU A 35 6.35 -3.36 -7.59
N ALA A 36 5.46 -4.28 -7.95
CA ALA A 36 5.80 -5.34 -8.90
C ALA A 36 6.11 -4.73 -10.29
N PRO A 37 7.09 -5.26 -11.06
CA PRO A 37 7.37 -4.77 -12.41
C PRO A 37 6.16 -4.83 -13.36
N ASP A 38 5.25 -5.77 -13.15
CA ASP A 38 4.01 -5.99 -13.90
C ASP A 38 2.78 -5.33 -13.24
N TYR A 39 2.96 -4.59 -12.14
CA TYR A 39 1.90 -3.95 -11.36
C TYR A 39 0.86 -4.94 -10.78
N GLU A 40 1.20 -6.21 -10.62
CA GLU A 40 0.30 -7.19 -9.99
C GLU A 40 0.11 -6.93 -8.48
N TYR A 41 1.12 -6.36 -7.81
CA TYR A 41 0.99 -5.87 -6.44
C TYR A 41 1.59 -4.47 -6.28
N ALA A 42 1.11 -3.75 -5.27
CA ALA A 42 1.67 -2.48 -4.81
C ALA A 42 1.72 -2.45 -3.28
N VAL A 43 2.78 -1.89 -2.73
CA VAL A 43 2.91 -1.62 -1.30
C VAL A 43 2.90 -0.14 -1.07
N VAL A 44 1.97 0.30 -0.23
CA VAL A 44 1.70 1.71 0.01
C VAL A 44 1.85 1.99 1.48
N GLY A 45 2.43 3.13 1.83
CA GLY A 45 2.45 3.56 3.21
C GLY A 45 2.87 5.00 3.36
N HIS A 46 3.34 5.31 4.56
CA HIS A 46 3.65 6.67 4.99
C HIS A 46 5.12 6.78 5.42
N PRO A 47 5.81 7.94 5.23
CA PRO A 47 7.19 8.15 5.68
C PRO A 47 7.41 7.99 7.19
N SER A 48 6.40 8.32 8.00
CA SER A 48 6.44 8.08 9.46
C SER A 48 6.36 6.60 9.83
N ARG A 49 5.98 5.73 8.88
CA ARG A 49 5.80 4.28 9.02
C ARG A 49 4.63 3.84 9.91
N ASP A 50 3.75 4.77 10.24
CA ASP A 50 2.54 4.47 11.03
C ASP A 50 1.43 3.82 10.19
N TYR A 51 1.56 3.87 8.86
CA TYR A 51 0.59 3.33 7.92
C TYR A 51 1.26 2.49 6.83
N LEU A 52 0.65 1.34 6.55
CA LEU A 52 1.12 0.36 5.58
C LEU A 52 -0.05 -0.47 5.03
N TRP A 53 -0.09 -0.64 3.72
CA TRP A 53 -1.03 -1.50 3.00
C TRP A 53 -0.29 -2.28 1.92
N ILE A 54 -0.64 -3.55 1.76
CA ILE A 54 -0.22 -4.39 0.64
C ILE A 54 -1.46 -4.65 -0.21
N LEU A 55 -1.41 -4.24 -1.47
CA LEU A 55 -2.50 -4.31 -2.43
C LEU A 55 -2.14 -5.28 -3.55
N SER A 56 -3.11 -6.07 -4.00
CA SER A 56 -2.96 -7.02 -5.11
C SER A 56 -4.09 -6.83 -6.11
N ARG A 57 -3.82 -7.09 -7.39
CA ARG A 57 -4.85 -7.16 -8.44
C ARG A 57 -5.68 -8.45 -8.34
N THR A 58 -5.09 -9.51 -7.78
CA THR A 58 -5.78 -10.76 -7.46
C THR A 58 -6.33 -10.72 -6.03
N LEU A 59 -7.32 -11.58 -5.75
CA LEU A 59 -7.88 -11.71 -4.40
C LEU A 59 -6.84 -12.14 -3.37
N THR A 60 -5.87 -12.96 -3.76
CA THR A 60 -4.80 -13.42 -2.89
C THR A 60 -3.45 -13.32 -3.58
N LEU A 61 -2.43 -12.93 -2.83
CA LEU A 61 -1.03 -13.10 -3.21
C LEU A 61 -0.60 -14.53 -2.90
N ASP A 62 0.30 -15.07 -3.71
CA ASP A 62 0.99 -16.29 -3.34
C ASP A 62 1.87 -16.04 -2.10
N GLU A 63 2.09 -17.11 -1.33
CA GLU A 63 2.77 -17.01 -0.03
C GLU A 63 4.22 -16.55 -0.14
N GLN A 64 4.89 -16.92 -1.24
CA GLN A 64 6.29 -16.55 -1.47
C GLN A 64 6.40 -15.05 -1.72
N THR A 65 5.63 -14.51 -2.66
CA THR A 65 5.59 -13.07 -2.95
C THR A 65 5.25 -12.27 -1.69
N TYR A 66 4.28 -12.72 -0.89
CA TYR A 66 3.94 -12.07 0.37
C TYR A 66 5.12 -12.06 1.35
N ALA A 67 5.81 -13.18 1.54
CA ALA A 67 6.98 -13.26 2.43
C ALA A 67 8.16 -12.37 1.96
N GLU A 68 8.38 -12.29 0.64
CA GLU A 68 9.40 -11.41 0.07
C GLU A 68 9.06 -9.93 0.27
N ILE A 69 7.78 -9.55 0.15
CA ILE A 69 7.30 -8.19 0.47
C ILE A 69 7.57 -7.85 1.94
N LEU A 70 7.25 -8.76 2.87
CA LEU A 70 7.50 -8.56 4.30
C LEU A 70 9.00 -8.36 4.58
N THR A 71 9.85 -9.18 3.98
CA THR A 71 11.31 -9.07 4.11
C THR A 71 11.80 -7.68 3.66
N ARG A 72 11.31 -7.18 2.52
CA ARG A 72 11.67 -5.84 2.01
C ARG A 72 11.15 -4.73 2.91
N LEU A 73 9.99 -4.91 3.54
CA LEU A 73 9.41 -3.93 4.46
C LEU A 73 10.19 -3.84 5.79
N GLU A 74 10.61 -4.97 6.34
CA GLU A 74 11.49 -5.01 7.53
C GLU A 74 12.82 -4.30 7.23
N ALA A 75 13.42 -4.57 6.08
CA ALA A 75 14.65 -3.89 5.65
C ALA A 75 14.48 -2.37 5.50
N LYS A 76 13.25 -1.89 5.23
CA LYS A 76 12.89 -0.45 5.16
C LYS A 76 12.49 0.13 6.53
N GLY A 77 12.48 -0.70 7.58
CA GLY A 77 12.19 -0.32 8.96
C GLY A 77 10.71 -0.23 9.31
N TYR A 78 9.81 -0.83 8.52
CA TYR A 78 8.38 -0.85 8.84
C TYR A 78 8.09 -1.88 9.95
N PRO A 79 7.34 -1.51 11.01
CA PRO A 79 6.89 -2.47 11.99
C PRO A 79 5.79 -3.36 11.38
N LEU A 80 6.02 -4.67 11.35
CA LEU A 80 5.05 -5.63 10.78
C LEU A 80 4.06 -6.20 11.80
N ALA A 81 4.33 -6.08 13.10
CA ALA A 81 3.42 -6.58 14.14
C ALA A 81 1.97 -6.04 14.04
N PRO A 82 1.73 -4.78 13.62
CA PRO A 82 0.37 -4.26 13.41
C PRO A 82 -0.27 -4.68 12.08
N LEU A 83 0.47 -5.34 11.18
CA LEU A 83 -0.02 -5.72 9.87
C LEU A 83 -1.04 -6.86 10.01
N ASN A 84 -2.27 -6.59 9.60
CA ASN A 84 -3.36 -7.56 9.64
C ASN A 84 -3.67 -8.05 8.22
N LYS A 85 -3.57 -9.37 8.00
CA LYS A 85 -3.98 -9.98 6.73
C LYS A 85 -5.51 -9.99 6.67
N THR A 86 -6.06 -9.30 5.68
CA THR A 86 -7.52 -9.21 5.48
C THR A 86 -8.06 -10.51 4.88
N GLU A 87 -9.22 -10.96 5.34
CA GLU A 87 -9.99 -12.00 4.64
C GLU A 87 -10.48 -11.48 3.29
N GLN A 88 -10.40 -12.32 2.27
CA GLN A 88 -10.78 -12.00 0.90
C GLN A 88 -11.92 -12.93 0.49
N PRO A 89 -12.90 -12.47 -0.30
CA PRO A 89 -14.02 -13.31 -0.71
C PRO A 89 -13.52 -14.55 -1.46
N ALA A 90 -14.20 -15.68 -1.29
CA ALA A 90 -13.95 -16.84 -2.14
C ALA A 90 -14.25 -16.46 -3.60
N GLY A 91 -13.29 -16.71 -4.48
CA GLY A 91 -13.41 -16.48 -5.93
C GLY A 91 -14.39 -17.43 -6.60
#